data_AF-A0A7W1DET2-F1
#
_entry.id   AF-A0A7W1DET2-F1
#
_cell.length_a   1.000
_cell.length_b   1.000
_cell.length_c   1.000
_cell.angle_alpha   90.00
_cell.angle_beta   90.00
_cell.angle_gamma   90.00
#
_symmetry.space_group_name_H-M   'P 1'
#
loop_
_entity.id
_entity.type
_entity.pdbx_description
1 polymer ?
#
loop_
_entity_poly.entity_id
_entity_poly.type
_entity_poly.pdbx_seq_one_letter_code
_entity_poly.pdbx_strand_id
1 'polypeptide(L)'
;AEHWRIERMAIVDRNVLRLAVYEFLFSDTPHTVIINEALEIARRFSTFEATQFINGILDAIKHDLAKNPVQKSKENSRENLTEKTHASSN
;
A
#
# COMPACT_ATOMS: atom_id res chain seq x y z
N ALA A 1 20.52 -10.17 -11.33
CA ALA A 1 19.09 -9.89 -11.53
C ALA A 1 18.92 -8.39 -11.69
N GLU A 2 19.39 -7.85 -12.80
CA GLU A 2 19.35 -6.41 -13.08
C GLU A 2 18.39 -6.18 -14.24
N HIS A 3 17.66 -5.06 -14.20
CA HIS A 3 16.70 -4.57 -15.20
C HIS A 3 15.20 -4.83 -14.94
N TRP A 4 14.76 -4.76 -13.69
CA TRP A 4 13.33 -4.55 -13.44
C TRP A 4 12.94 -3.14 -13.89
N ARG A 5 12.04 -3.07 -14.88
CA ARG A 5 11.77 -1.91 -15.72
C ARG A 5 10.63 -1.04 -15.16
N ILE A 6 10.68 -0.51 -13.93
CA ILE A 6 9.59 0.38 -13.44
C ILE A 6 9.33 1.54 -14.41
N GLU A 7 10.39 2.04 -15.04
CA GLU A 7 10.34 3.08 -16.07
C GLU A 7 9.55 2.67 -17.31
N ARG A 8 9.45 1.36 -17.60
CA ARG A 8 8.82 0.80 -18.81
C ARG A 8 7.47 0.16 -18.54
N MET A 9 7.00 0.20 -17.29
CA MET A 9 5.63 -0.13 -16.97
C MET A 9 4.68 0.94 -17.52
N ALA A 10 3.48 0.52 -17.88
CA ALA A 10 2.41 1.46 -18.18
C ALA A 10 2.22 2.42 -16.99
N ILE A 11 1.92 3.67 -17.28
CA ILE A 11 1.77 4.72 -16.27
C ILE A 11 0.71 4.33 -15.24
N VAL A 12 -0.38 3.70 -15.71
CA VAL A 12 -1.47 3.19 -14.87
C VAL A 12 -0.95 2.14 -13.89
N ASP A 13 -0.33 1.06 -14.38
CA ASP A 13 0.19 -0.03 -13.53
C ASP A 13 1.14 0.48 -12.45
N ARG A 14 2.02 1.42 -12.83
CA ARG A 14 2.97 2.04 -11.90
C ARG A 14 2.27 2.83 -10.80
N ASN A 15 1.22 3.58 -11.14
CA ASN A 15 0.48 4.35 -10.17
C ASN A 15 -0.39 3.46 -9.26
N VAL A 16 -0.98 2.39 -9.82
CA VAL A 16 -1.71 1.38 -9.03
C VAL A 16 -0.79 0.74 -7.99
N LEU A 17 0.40 0.29 -8.40
CA LEU A 17 1.37 -0.30 -7.48
C LEU A 17 1.85 0.68 -6.41
N ARG A 18 2.12 1.94 -6.78
CA ARG A 18 2.51 2.98 -5.81
C ARG A 18 1.44 3.22 -4.76
N LEU A 19 0.18 3.33 -5.19
CA LEU A 19 -0.94 3.55 -4.28
C LEU A 19 -1.12 2.37 -3.32
N ALA A 20 -1.15 1.15 -3.85
CA ALA A 20 -1.30 -0.05 -3.04
C ALA A 20 -0.16 -0.23 -2.02
N VAL A 21 1.09 0.03 -2.42
CA VAL A 21 2.24 -0.04 -1.51
C VAL A 21 2.21 1.07 -0.47
N TYR A 22 1.77 2.28 -0.83
CA TYR A 22 1.57 3.34 0.15
C TYR A 22 0.54 2.92 1.21
N GLU A 23 -0.59 2.35 0.80
CA GLU A 23 -1.60 1.89 1.76
C GLU A 23 -1.10 0.74 2.64
N PHE A 24 -0.34 -0.21 2.11
CA PHE A 24 0.30 -1.27 2.92
C PHE A 24 1.18 -0.71 4.05
N LEU A 25 1.84 0.41 3.83
CA LEU A 25 2.82 0.96 4.78
C LEU A 25 2.21 1.95 5.76
N PHE A 26 1.19 2.69 5.34
CA PHE A 26 0.72 3.88 6.06
C PHE A 26 -0.77 3.87 6.38
N SER A 27 -1.52 2.87 5.94
CA SER A 27 -2.95 2.71 6.28
C SER A 27 -3.16 1.59 7.32
N ASP A 28 -4.37 1.55 7.88
CA ASP A 28 -4.89 0.45 8.68
C ASP A 28 -5.82 -0.48 7.86
N THR A 29 -5.99 -0.21 6.56
CA THR A 29 -6.78 -1.06 5.65
C THR A 29 -6.14 -2.44 5.52
N PRO A 30 -6.90 -3.55 5.64
CA PRO A 30 -6.35 -4.89 5.47
C PRO A 30 -5.70 -5.09 4.10
N HIS A 31 -4.50 -5.70 4.07
CA HIS A 31 -3.75 -5.90 2.83
C HIS A 31 -4.54 -6.65 1.74
N THR A 32 -5.42 -7.57 2.12
CA THR A 32 -6.29 -8.29 1.16
C THR A 32 -7.29 -7.38 0.46
N VAL A 33 -7.81 -6.37 1.16
CA VAL A 33 -8.73 -5.37 0.58
C VAL A 33 -7.96 -4.49 -0.41
N ILE A 34 -6.80 -3.98 0.00
CA ILE A 34 -5.94 -3.16 -0.87
C ILE A 34 -5.56 -3.91 -2.15
N ILE A 35 -5.21 -5.20 -2.04
CA ILE A 35 -4.94 -6.04 -3.22
C ILE A 35 -6.16 -6.11 -4.13
N ASN A 36 -7.34 -6.46 -3.59
CA ASN A 36 -8.56 -6.58 -4.38
C ASN A 36 -8.88 -5.29 -5.14
N GLU A 37 -8.82 -4.13 -4.49
CA GLU A 37 -9.08 -2.82 -5.11
C GLU A 37 -8.03 -2.49 -6.20
N ALA A 38 -6.76 -2.79 -5.95
CA ALA A 38 -5.72 -2.61 -6.96
C ALA A 38 -5.98 -3.47 -8.22
N LEU A 39 -6.47 -4.70 -8.04
CA LEU A 39 -6.85 -5.57 -9.16
C LEU A 39 -8.08 -5.07 -9.91
N GLU A 40 -9.10 -4.55 -9.21
CA GLU A 40 -10.28 -3.96 -9.86
C GLU A 40 -9.90 -2.76 -10.73
N ILE A 41 -9.03 -1.87 -10.24
CA ILE A 41 -8.52 -0.73 -11.01
C ILE A 41 -7.71 -1.22 -12.22
N ALA A 42 -6.82 -2.22 -12.03
CA ALA A 42 -6.02 -2.78 -13.12
C ALA A 42 -6.88 -3.43 -14.20
N ARG A 43 -7.93 -4.18 -13.84
CA ARG A 43 -8.88 -4.79 -14.80
C ARG A 43 -9.61 -3.74 -15.63
N ARG A 44 -9.91 -2.58 -15.02
CA ARG A 44 -10.66 -1.51 -15.69
C ARG A 44 -9.80 -0.66 -16.62
N PHE A 45 -8.53 -0.47 -16.29
CA PHE A 45 -7.67 0.53 -16.95
C PHE A 45 -6.36 -0.02 -17.53
N SER A 46 -6.12 -1.32 -17.43
CA SER A 46 -4.91 -1.98 -17.93
C SER A 46 -5.25 -3.32 -18.60
N THR A 47 -4.23 -4.15 -18.86
CA THR A 47 -4.39 -5.46 -19.49
C THR A 47 -4.62 -6.58 -18.47
N PHE A 48 -5.06 -7.72 -18.98
CA PHE A 48 -5.22 -8.92 -18.17
C PHE A 48 -3.87 -9.39 -17.58
N GLU A 49 -2.81 -9.33 -18.37
CA GLU A 49 -1.44 -9.67 -17.95
C GLU A 49 -0.96 -8.73 -16.85
N ALA A 50 -1.25 -7.42 -16.97
CA ALA A 50 -0.93 -6.45 -15.95
C ALA A 50 -1.64 -6.74 -14.62
N THR A 51 -2.90 -7.18 -14.67
CA THR A 51 -3.65 -7.59 -13.46
C THR A 51 -2.98 -8.75 -12.73
N GLN A 52 -2.56 -9.80 -13.47
CA GLN A 52 -1.85 -10.94 -12.89
C GLN A 52 -0.48 -10.55 -12.33
N PHE A 53 0.23 -9.67 -13.06
CA PHE A 53 1.53 -9.15 -12.66
C PHE A 53 1.44 -8.33 -11.36
N ILE A 54 0.47 -7.41 -11.28
CA ILE A 54 0.21 -6.60 -10.08
C ILE A 54 -0.13 -7.50 -8.89
N ASN A 55 -0.98 -8.52 -9.06
CA ASN A 55 -1.28 -9.47 -7.99
C ASN A 55 0.00 -10.12 -7.45
N GLY A 56 0.83 -10.66 -8.33
CA GLY A 56 2.07 -11.33 -7.93
C GLY A 56 3.04 -10.42 -7.17
N ILE A 57 3.17 -9.14 -7.57
CA ILE A 57 4.01 -8.17 -6.85
C ILE A 57 3.43 -7.86 -5.47
N LEU A 58 2.13 -7.56 -5.38
CA LEU A 58 1.52 -7.17 -4.12
C LEU A 58 1.51 -8.33 -3.11
N ASP A 59 1.30 -9.57 -3.56
CA ASP A 59 1.42 -10.75 -2.71
C ASP A 59 2.85 -10.94 -2.18
N ALA A 60 3.86 -10.73 -3.03
CA ALA A 60 5.26 -10.81 -2.61
C ALA A 60 5.60 -9.75 -1.55
N ILE A 61 5.14 -8.51 -1.74
CA ILE A 61 5.34 -7.41 -0.78
C ILE A 61 4.60 -7.70 0.53
N LYS A 62 3.34 -8.15 0.46
CA LYS A 62 2.55 -8.51 1.65
C LYS A 62 3.27 -9.57 2.49
N HIS A 63 3.84 -10.59 1.84
CA HIS A 63 4.59 -11.63 2.53
C HIS A 63 5.92 -11.12 3.11
N ASP A 64 6.61 -10.21 2.43
CA ASP A 64 7.81 -9.57 2.97
C ASP A 64 7.49 -8.71 4.20
N LEU A 65 6.43 -7.89 4.16
CA LEU A 65 5.98 -7.08 5.29
C LEU A 65 5.54 -7.93 6.50
N ALA A 66 4.99 -9.13 6.26
CA ALA A 66 4.67 -10.07 7.32
C ALA A 66 5.92 -10.63 8.01
N LYS A 67 7.05 -10.73 7.29
CA LYS A 67 8.35 -11.17 7.84
C LYS A 67 9.14 -10.02 8.46
N ASN A 68 9.08 -8.86 7.84
CA ASN A 68 9.83 -7.65 8.17
C ASN A 68 8.86 -6.49 8.41
N PRO A 69 8.14 -6.49 9.55
CA PRO A 69 7.17 -5.45 9.83
C PRO A 69 7.87 -4.08 9.87
N VAL A 70 7.45 -3.18 8.98
CA VAL A 70 7.94 -1.80 8.94
C VAL A 70 7.54 -1.12 10.24
N GLN A 71 8.51 -0.54 10.95
CA GLN A 71 8.24 0.27 12.12
C GLN A 71 7.41 1.49 11.67
N LYS A 72 6.09 1.49 11.95
CA LYS A 72 5.23 2.66 11.73
C LYS A 72 5.87 3.83 12.49
N SER A 73 6.46 4.79 11.78
CA SER A 73 7.02 6.00 12.38
C SER A 73 5.91 6.69 13.15
N LYS A 74 6.20 7.10 14.39
CA LYS A 74 5.28 7.64 15.40
C LYS A 74 4.63 8.99 15.02
N GLU A 75 4.03 9.13 13.83
CA GLU A 75 3.27 10.33 13.46
C GLU A 75 1.87 10.33 14.11
N ASN A 76 1.35 9.18 14.57
CA ASN A 76 0.10 9.09 15.36
C ASN A 76 0.24 9.60 16.81
N SER A 77 1.41 10.14 17.20
CA SER A 77 1.60 10.75 18.53
C SER A 77 1.04 12.18 18.62
N ARG A 78 0.69 12.83 17.50
CA ARG A 78 0.14 14.20 17.53
C ARG A 78 -1.36 14.26 17.82
N GLU A 79 -2.15 13.25 17.45
CA GLU A 79 -3.60 13.23 17.74
C GLU A 79 -3.92 12.90 19.21
N ASN A 80 -3.08 12.11 19.89
CA ASN A 80 -3.28 11.80 21.31
C ASN A 80 -2.94 12.96 22.27
N LEU A 81 -2.25 14.02 21.81
CA LEU A 81 -1.98 15.20 22.64
C LEU A 81 -3.20 16.12 22.73
N THR A 82 -3.99 16.25 21.66
CA THR A 82 -5.19 17.11 21.64
C THR A 82 -6.29 16.60 22.57
N GLU A 83 -6.46 15.29 22.69
CA GLU A 83 -7.45 14.69 23.60
C GLU A 83 -7.04 14.81 25.09
N LYS A 84 -5.74 14.71 25.40
CA LYS A 84 -5.24 14.86 26.78
C LYS A 84 -5.36 16.28 27.33
N THR A 85 -5.28 17.31 26.50
CA THR A 85 -5.48 18.71 26.95
C THR A 85 -6.93 19.01 27.35
N HIS A 86 -7.92 18.39 26.70
CA HIS A 86 -9.33 18.60 27.03
C HIS A 86 -9.83 17.74 28.20
N ALA A 87 -9.26 16.56 28.41
CA ALA A 87 -9.64 15.70 29.55
C ALA A 87 -9.11 16.18 30.91
N SER A 88 -8.11 17.08 30.94
CA SER A 88 -7.52 17.59 32.18
C SER A 88 -8.13 18.93 32.66
N SER A 89 -9.17 19.43 32.00
CA SER A 89 -9.82 20.72 32.32
C SER A 89 -11.26 20.60 32.87
N ASN A 90 -11.71 19.39 33.24
CA ASN A 90 -12.99 19.17 33.95
C ASN A 90 -12.77 18.42 35.26
#